data_AF-A0A858RDY6-F1
#
_entry.id   AF-A0A858RDY6-F1
#
_cell.length_a   1.000
_cell.length_b   1.000
_cell.length_c   1.000
_cell.angle_alpha   90.00
_cell.angle_beta   90.00
_cell.angle_gamma   90.00
#
_symmetry.space_group_name_H-M   'P 1'
#
loop_
_entity.id
_entity.type
_entity.pdbx_description
1 polymer ?
#
loop_
_entity_poly.entity_id
_entity_poly.type
_entity_poly.pdbx_seq_one_letter_code
_entity_poly.pdbx_strand_id
1 'polypeptide(L)'
;MLSDDPGTELVFLYGHQCRDGMMASKLDRAVQVGLGTARGSLLSVAGLPVMVSGDGLGKVRGDVYRVNRKLLDELDEIMAEAARIVGNGNCRRKRITVIEVRYDRPPMEVWVWQWEDLEGPQELISSGDWVDRQATPWFTFIALTCLLTCTLIPGVISTAAAPSVPGFAALWVSLVILALLAPLAGLAAVYIARRRTERLSGFLMVIEVGLLLVLVLVLLQVGSLVFQMFH
;
A
#
# COMPACT_ATOMS: atom_id res chain seq x y z
N MET A 1 17.25 -6.48 -23.63
CA MET A 1 16.75 -7.79 -24.08
C MET A 1 17.31 -8.84 -23.14
N LEU A 2 16.54 -9.30 -22.16
CA LEU A 2 16.93 -10.43 -21.33
C LEU A 2 16.65 -11.68 -22.18
N SER A 3 17.69 -12.41 -22.56
CA SER A 3 17.59 -13.64 -23.34
C SER A 3 16.65 -14.64 -22.65
N ASP A 4 15.79 -15.28 -23.42
CA ASP A 4 15.04 -16.45 -22.98
C ASP A 4 16.04 -17.56 -22.67
N ASP A 5 16.37 -17.72 -21.40
CA ASP A 5 17.23 -18.79 -20.92
C ASP A 5 16.42 -20.10 -20.96
N PRO A 6 16.80 -21.08 -21.83
CA PRO A 6 16.08 -22.33 -21.99
C PRO A 6 16.20 -23.17 -20.72
N GLY A 7 15.24 -23.01 -19.81
CA GLY A 7 15.27 -23.61 -18.47
C GLY A 7 14.62 -22.74 -17.39
N THR A 8 14.18 -21.54 -17.77
CA THR A 8 13.42 -20.64 -16.90
C THR A 8 11.97 -20.49 -17.34
N GLU A 9 11.09 -20.30 -16.37
CA GLU A 9 9.65 -20.12 -16.57
C GLU A 9 9.22 -18.81 -15.91
N LEU A 10 8.17 -18.18 -16.46
CA LEU A 10 7.55 -17.02 -15.84
C LEU A 10 6.42 -17.48 -14.90
N VAL A 11 6.41 -16.89 -13.71
CA VAL A 11 5.45 -17.20 -12.67
C VAL A 11 4.87 -15.90 -12.13
N PHE A 12 3.55 -15.84 -12.01
CA PHE A 12 2.82 -14.79 -11.33
C PHE A 12 2.53 -15.20 -9.89
N LEU A 13 3.14 -14.49 -8.96
CA LEU A 13 2.95 -14.67 -7.53
C LEU A 13 2.02 -13.57 -7.01
N TYR A 14 1.03 -13.97 -6.23
CA TYR A 14 0.12 -13.09 -5.52
C TYR A 14 0.19 -13.43 -4.03
N GLY A 15 -0.26 -12.52 -3.16
CA GLY A 15 -0.34 -12.86 -1.74
C GLY A 15 0.97 -12.75 -0.96
N HIS A 16 1.06 -13.56 0.09
CA HIS A 16 2.25 -13.76 0.95
C HIS A 16 3.49 -14.29 0.23
N GLN A 17 3.35 -14.63 -1.05
CA GLN A 17 4.41 -15.16 -1.88
C GLN A 17 5.21 -14.05 -2.56
N CYS A 18 4.77 -12.80 -2.44
CA CYS A 18 5.46 -11.64 -3.01
C CYS A 18 6.69 -11.23 -2.17
N ARG A 19 7.44 -10.25 -2.67
CA ARG A 19 8.74 -9.78 -2.17
C ARG A 19 8.84 -9.53 -0.66
N ASP A 20 7.75 -9.11 -0.03
CA ASP A 20 7.72 -8.74 1.39
C ASP A 20 7.08 -9.82 2.28
N GLY A 21 6.83 -11.01 1.74
CA GLY A 21 6.16 -12.10 2.43
C GLY A 21 7.07 -13.25 2.88
N MET A 22 6.46 -14.38 3.25
CA MET A 22 7.16 -15.56 3.79
C MET A 22 8.13 -16.22 2.78
N MET A 23 8.02 -15.86 1.50
CA MET A 23 8.81 -16.45 0.42
C MET A 23 9.99 -15.59 -0.03
N ALA A 24 10.20 -14.41 0.56
CA ALA A 24 11.24 -13.48 0.15
C ALA A 24 12.62 -14.15 0.01
N SER A 25 13.04 -14.92 1.02
CA SER A 25 14.33 -15.63 1.02
C SER A 25 14.42 -16.75 -0.02
N LYS A 26 13.31 -17.39 -0.38
CA LYS A 26 13.29 -18.41 -1.45
C LYS A 26 13.37 -17.79 -2.84
N LEU A 27 12.86 -16.57 -2.98
CA LEU A 27 12.88 -15.78 -4.22
C LEU A 27 14.19 -15.06 -4.49
N ASP A 28 15.18 -15.08 -3.58
CA ASP A 28 16.51 -14.52 -3.83
C ASP A 28 17.21 -15.11 -5.06
N ARG A 29 16.80 -16.31 -5.48
CA ARG A 29 17.30 -16.99 -6.69
C ARG A 29 16.47 -16.71 -7.96
N ALA A 30 15.38 -15.96 -7.84
CA ALA A 30 14.50 -15.60 -8.94
C ALA A 30 14.82 -14.19 -9.45
N VAL A 31 14.51 -13.92 -10.72
CA VAL A 31 14.65 -12.58 -11.29
C VAL A 31 13.26 -11.95 -11.38
N GLN A 32 13.03 -10.86 -10.64
CA GLN A 32 11.79 -10.11 -10.76
C GLN A 32 11.72 -9.45 -12.15
N VAL A 33 10.65 -9.73 -12.90
CA VAL A 33 10.40 -9.18 -14.23
C VAL A 33 9.65 -7.86 -14.13
N GLY A 34 8.65 -7.79 -13.23
CA GLY A 34 7.83 -6.60 -13.01
C GLY A 34 6.57 -6.88 -12.19
N LEU A 35 5.76 -5.84 -12.01
CA LEU A 35 4.43 -5.92 -11.40
C LEU A 35 3.39 -6.22 -12.48
N GLY A 36 2.49 -7.14 -12.19
CA GLY A 36 1.46 -7.61 -13.13
C GLY A 36 0.05 -7.54 -12.57
N THR A 37 -0.91 -7.54 -13.48
CA THR A 37 -2.33 -7.75 -13.18
C THR A 37 -2.87 -8.94 -13.96
N ALA A 38 -3.54 -9.84 -13.25
CA ALA A 38 -4.22 -11.01 -13.79
C ALA A 38 -5.73 -10.84 -13.65
N ARG A 39 -6.52 -11.45 -14.55
CA ARG A 39 -7.97 -11.57 -14.34
C ARG A 39 -8.29 -12.64 -13.31
N GLY A 40 -9.23 -12.34 -12.42
CA GLY A 40 -9.71 -13.26 -11.40
C GLY A 40 -10.16 -12.55 -10.13
N SER A 41 -10.46 -13.33 -9.10
CA SER A 41 -10.80 -12.82 -7.77
C SER A 41 -9.77 -13.29 -6.76
N LEU A 42 -9.36 -12.39 -5.87
CA LEU A 42 -8.50 -12.72 -4.73
C LEU A 42 -9.37 -12.87 -3.49
N LEU A 43 -9.28 -14.01 -2.83
CA LEU A 43 -10.01 -14.35 -1.62
C LEU A 43 -9.04 -14.57 -0.46
N SER A 44 -9.53 -14.39 0.76
CA SER A 44 -8.90 -14.86 1.99
C SER A 44 -9.66 -16.06 2.52
N VAL A 45 -8.99 -17.20 2.60
CA VAL A 45 -9.53 -18.44 3.18
C VAL A 45 -8.56 -18.93 4.25
N ALA A 46 -9.05 -19.15 5.47
CA ALA A 46 -8.21 -19.49 6.63
C ALA A 46 -7.00 -18.54 6.84
N GLY A 47 -7.15 -17.27 6.44
CA GLY A 47 -6.07 -16.26 6.53
C GLY A 47 -5.02 -16.34 5.42
N LEU A 48 -5.21 -17.18 4.40
CA LEU A 48 -4.33 -17.32 3.25
C LEU A 48 -4.91 -16.69 1.97
N PRO A 49 -4.05 -16.08 1.12
CA PRO A 49 -4.45 -15.56 -0.18
C PRO A 49 -4.73 -16.70 -1.15
N VAL A 50 -5.87 -16.62 -1.80
CA VAL A 50 -6.36 -17.64 -2.71
C VAL A 50 -6.88 -16.94 -3.97
N MET A 51 -6.25 -17.19 -5.12
CA MET A 51 -6.75 -16.70 -6.40
C MET A 51 -7.67 -17.74 -7.03
N VAL A 52 -8.89 -17.33 -7.35
CA VAL A 52 -9.85 -18.16 -8.09
C VAL A 52 -10.01 -17.64 -9.51
N SER A 53 -10.21 -18.56 -10.44
CA SER A 53 -10.72 -18.22 -11.77
C SER A 53 -12.12 -17.62 -11.64
N GLY A 54 -12.44 -16.61 -12.43
CA GLY A 54 -13.80 -16.10 -12.48
C GLY A 54 -14.05 -15.29 -13.74
N ASP A 55 -15.28 -15.37 -14.23
CA ASP A 55 -15.80 -14.57 -15.35
C ASP A 55 -16.01 -13.09 -14.97
N GLY A 56 -15.77 -12.75 -13.70
CA GLY A 56 -15.86 -11.39 -13.18
C GLY A 56 -14.76 -10.47 -13.70
N LEU A 57 -15.04 -9.17 -13.72
CA LEU A 57 -14.10 -8.10 -14.07
C LEU A 57 -13.00 -7.86 -13.02
N GLY A 58 -12.85 -8.75 -12.03
CA GLY A 58 -11.86 -8.66 -10.98
C GLY A 58 -10.44 -8.70 -11.54
N LYS A 59 -9.55 -7.90 -10.95
CA LYS A 59 -8.13 -7.87 -11.27
C LYS A 59 -7.35 -8.23 -10.01
N VAL A 60 -6.47 -9.21 -10.11
CA VAL A 60 -5.54 -9.60 -9.05
C VAL A 60 -4.19 -8.99 -9.36
N ARG A 61 -3.60 -8.29 -8.39
CA ARG A 61 -2.27 -7.70 -8.47
C ARG A 61 -1.24 -8.66 -7.89
N GLY A 62 -0.07 -8.70 -8.52
CA GLY A 62 1.02 -9.56 -8.09
C GLY A 62 2.32 -9.21 -8.79
N ASP A 63 3.35 -9.99 -8.47
CA ASP A 63 4.67 -9.89 -9.05
C ASP A 63 4.87 -10.99 -10.08
N VAL A 64 5.53 -10.66 -11.19
CA VAL A 64 6.01 -11.64 -12.16
C VAL A 64 7.49 -11.90 -11.92
N TYR A 65 7.83 -13.16 -11.74
CA TYR A 65 9.20 -13.64 -11.58
C TYR A 65 9.57 -14.59 -12.71
N ARG A 66 10.84 -14.56 -13.09
CA ARG A 66 11.48 -15.63 -13.84
C ARG A 66 12.16 -16.56 -12.86
N VAL A 67 11.75 -17.83 -12.89
CA VAL A 67 12.24 -18.87 -11.97
C VAL A 67 12.84 -20.02 -12.76
N ASN A 68 13.84 -20.70 -12.19
CA ASN A 68 14.34 -21.95 -12.76
C ASN A 68 13.44 -23.12 -12.37
N ARG A 69 13.65 -24.28 -13.02
CA ARG A 69 12.83 -25.47 -12.78
C ARG A 69 12.82 -25.93 -11.32
N LYS A 70 13.99 -25.93 -10.66
CA LYS A 70 14.11 -26.35 -9.26
C LYS A 70 13.25 -25.50 -8.34
N LEU A 71 13.30 -24.18 -8.48
CA LEU A 71 12.47 -23.27 -7.69
C LEU A 71 10.99 -23.45 -8.02
N LEU A 72 10.64 -23.67 -9.29
CA LEU A 72 9.26 -23.95 -9.68
C LEU A 72 8.69 -25.21 -8.98
N ASP A 73 9.47 -26.28 -8.90
CA ASP A 73 9.07 -27.51 -8.19
C ASP A 73 8.95 -27.23 -6.66
N GLU A 74 9.86 -26.45 -6.07
CA GLU A 74 9.74 -26.02 -4.66
C GLU A 74 8.46 -25.17 -4.40
N LEU A 75 8.06 -24.33 -5.37
CA LEU A 75 6.81 -23.56 -5.28
C LEU A 75 5.59 -24.49 -5.33
N ASP A 76 5.60 -25.51 -6.18
CA ASP A 76 4.51 -26.50 -6.25
C ASP A 76 4.32 -27.22 -4.92
N GLU A 77 5.40 -27.61 -4.24
CA GLU A 77 5.34 -28.25 -2.92
C GLU A 77 4.72 -27.34 -1.86
N ILE A 78 5.09 -26.06 -1.85
CA ILE A 78 4.56 -25.06 -0.91
C ILE A 78 3.06 -24.85 -1.16
N MET A 79 2.64 -24.79 -2.42
CA MET A 79 1.23 -24.66 -2.77
C MET A 79 0.42 -25.91 -2.42
N ALA A 80 1.02 -27.10 -2.56
CA ALA A 80 0.40 -28.34 -2.11
C ALA A 80 0.22 -28.40 -0.59
N GLU A 81 1.15 -27.84 0.19
CA GLU A 81 0.98 -27.71 1.65
C GLU A 81 -0.13 -26.71 1.99
N ALA A 82 -0.14 -25.54 1.35
CA ALA A 82 -1.19 -24.54 1.53
C ALA A 82 -2.58 -25.13 1.20
N ALA A 83 -2.67 -25.98 0.17
CA ALA A 83 -3.91 -26.68 -0.21
C ALA A 83 -4.51 -27.53 0.92
N ARG A 84 -3.65 -28.16 1.74
CA ARG A 84 -4.12 -28.94 2.90
C ARG A 84 -4.73 -28.05 3.98
N ILE A 85 -4.19 -26.84 4.17
CA ILE A 85 -4.68 -25.87 5.17
C ILE A 85 -6.04 -25.29 4.76
N VAL A 86 -6.21 -24.99 3.47
CA VAL A 86 -7.44 -24.38 2.94
C VAL A 86 -8.62 -25.37 2.86
N GLY A 87 -8.38 -26.67 3.08
CA GLY A 87 -9.42 -27.70 3.23
C GLY A 87 -9.86 -28.30 1.90
N ASN A 88 -9.15 -29.34 1.44
CA ASN A 88 -9.37 -30.05 0.17
C ASN A 88 -9.42 -29.17 -1.11
N GLY A 89 -9.12 -27.87 -1.01
CA GLY A 89 -9.09 -26.96 -2.15
C GLY A 89 -8.15 -27.48 -3.24
N ASN A 90 -8.66 -27.56 -4.47
CA ASN A 90 -7.93 -28.10 -5.61
C ASN A 90 -7.05 -26.99 -6.19
N CYS A 91 -5.87 -26.81 -5.60
CA CYS A 91 -4.88 -25.85 -6.07
C CYS A 91 -4.15 -26.41 -7.29
N ARG A 92 -4.30 -25.76 -8.44
CA ARG A 92 -3.69 -26.19 -9.71
C ARG A 92 -2.92 -25.06 -10.36
N ARG A 93 -1.75 -25.41 -10.90
CA ARG A 93 -0.98 -24.49 -11.72
C ARG A 93 -1.62 -24.37 -13.11
N LYS A 94 -1.89 -23.15 -13.56
CA LYS A 94 -2.45 -22.83 -14.88
C LYS A 94 -1.65 -21.74 -15.57
N ARG A 95 -1.65 -21.74 -16.91
CA ARG A 95 -1.14 -20.60 -17.68
C ARG A 95 -2.22 -19.54 -17.80
N ILE A 96 -1.84 -18.30 -17.53
CA ILE A 96 -2.71 -17.14 -17.67
C ILE A 96 -1.96 -15.99 -18.35
N THR A 97 -2.74 -15.09 -18.93
CA THR A 97 -2.23 -13.83 -19.44
C THR A 97 -2.16 -12.80 -18.30
N VAL A 98 -0.99 -12.20 -18.13
CA VAL A 98 -0.75 -11.07 -17.21
C VAL A 98 -0.39 -9.83 -17.99
N ILE A 99 -1.00 -8.70 -17.60
CA ILE A 99 -0.71 -7.38 -18.15
C ILE A 99 0.21 -6.66 -17.16
N GLU A 100 1.41 -6.28 -17.60
CA GLU A 100 2.35 -5.52 -16.77
C GLU A 100 1.76 -4.13 -16.44
N VAL A 101 1.96 -3.65 -15.22
CA VAL A 101 1.45 -2.33 -14.78
C VAL A 101 2.09 -1.18 -15.60
N ARG A 102 3.28 -1.42 -16.16
CA ARG A 102 3.92 -0.51 -17.11
C ARG A 102 3.40 -0.83 -18.52
N TYR A 103 2.57 0.06 -19.07
CA TYR A 103 1.84 -0.10 -20.34
C TYR A 103 2.70 -0.36 -21.59
N ASP A 104 4.02 -0.26 -21.49
CA ASP A 104 4.93 -0.39 -22.64
C ASP A 104 5.31 -1.85 -22.95
N ARG A 105 4.82 -2.83 -22.19
CA ARG A 105 5.12 -4.25 -22.43
C ARG A 105 3.88 -5.01 -22.90
N PRO A 106 4.03 -5.90 -23.90
CA PRO A 106 2.94 -6.77 -24.31
C PRO A 106 2.52 -7.69 -23.14
N PRO A 107 1.25 -8.14 -23.13
CA PRO A 107 0.80 -9.16 -22.19
C PRO A 107 1.68 -10.41 -22.27
N MET A 108 1.91 -11.03 -21.12
CA MET A 108 2.80 -12.20 -20.99
C MET A 108 2.03 -13.41 -20.47
N GLU A 109 2.35 -14.58 -21.02
CA GLU A 109 1.84 -15.85 -20.52
C GLU A 109 2.71 -16.36 -19.38
N VAL A 110 2.11 -16.56 -18.22
CA VAL A 110 2.80 -16.92 -16.98
C VAL A 110 2.05 -18.03 -16.26
N TRP A 111 2.77 -18.80 -15.46
CA TRP A 111 2.18 -19.75 -14.55
C TRP A 111 1.62 -19.06 -13.31
N VAL A 112 0.46 -19.50 -12.85
CA VAL A 112 -0.15 -19.10 -11.59
C VAL A 112 -0.75 -20.32 -10.92
N TRP A 113 -0.81 -20.35 -9.59
CA TRP A 113 -1.59 -21.34 -8.87
C TRP A 113 -2.98 -20.79 -8.63
N GLN A 114 -3.98 -21.42 -9.21
CA GLN A 114 -5.38 -21.08 -9.03
C GLN A 114 -6.08 -22.16 -8.23
N TRP A 115 -7.09 -21.73 -7.50
CA TRP A 115 -7.87 -22.59 -6.64
C TRP A 115 -9.25 -22.81 -7.21
N GLU A 116 -9.71 -24.05 -7.08
CA GLU A 116 -11.04 -24.51 -7.44
C GLU A 116 -11.67 -25.17 -6.21
N ASP A 117 -13.01 -25.18 -6.16
CA ASP A 117 -13.79 -25.90 -5.16
C ASP A 117 -13.41 -25.56 -3.70
N LEU A 118 -13.34 -24.26 -3.39
CA LEU A 118 -12.99 -23.79 -2.05
C LEU A 118 -14.08 -24.12 -1.02
N GLU A 119 -13.68 -24.75 0.08
CA GLU A 119 -14.52 -24.98 1.24
C GLU A 119 -14.30 -23.92 2.33
N GLY A 120 -15.30 -23.74 3.20
CA GLY A 120 -15.21 -22.84 4.34
C GLY A 120 -15.54 -21.36 4.07
N PRO A 121 -15.41 -20.49 5.09
CA PRO A 121 -15.71 -19.07 4.97
C PRO A 121 -14.68 -18.37 4.08
N GLN A 122 -15.18 -17.67 3.08
CA GLN A 122 -14.38 -16.93 2.09
C GLN A 122 -14.62 -15.43 2.27
N GLU A 123 -13.55 -14.66 2.34
CA GLU A 123 -13.65 -13.19 2.33
C GLU A 123 -13.04 -12.64 1.04
N LEU A 124 -13.83 -11.90 0.26
CA LEU A 124 -13.35 -11.25 -0.95
C LEU A 124 -12.40 -10.10 -0.61
N ILE A 125 -11.23 -10.09 -1.25
CA ILE A 125 -10.30 -8.96 -1.21
C ILE A 125 -10.60 -8.07 -2.41
N SER A 126 -11.42 -7.05 -2.17
CA SER A 126 -11.95 -6.18 -3.22
C SER A 126 -10.88 -5.40 -3.99
N SER A 127 -9.73 -5.11 -3.38
CA SER A 127 -8.58 -4.47 -4.06
C SER A 127 -7.87 -5.39 -5.05
N GLY A 128 -8.04 -6.72 -4.91
CA GLY A 128 -7.26 -7.71 -5.64
C GLY A 128 -5.77 -7.73 -5.27
N ASP A 129 -5.37 -7.02 -4.22
CA ASP A 129 -4.00 -6.96 -3.72
C ASP A 129 -3.97 -7.42 -2.27
N TRP A 130 -3.18 -8.45 -1.98
CA TRP A 130 -3.08 -9.00 -0.63
C TRP A 130 -2.35 -8.06 0.33
N VAL A 131 -1.41 -7.26 -0.17
CA VAL A 131 -0.62 -6.34 0.66
C VAL A 131 -1.54 -5.26 1.25
N ASP A 132 -2.52 -4.80 0.47
CA ASP A 132 -3.53 -3.83 0.91
C ASP A 132 -4.33 -4.32 2.11
N ARG A 133 -4.52 -5.64 2.25
CA ARG A 133 -5.24 -6.24 3.38
C ARG A 133 -4.46 -6.11 4.70
N GLN A 134 -3.12 -6.10 4.64
CA GLN A 134 -2.25 -6.17 5.82
C GLN A 134 -1.66 -4.82 6.24
N ALA A 135 -1.78 -3.80 5.39
CA ALA A 135 -1.31 -2.46 5.70
C ALA A 135 -2.10 -1.89 6.89
N THR A 136 -1.50 -1.97 8.08
CA THR A 136 -2.00 -1.23 9.25
C THR A 136 -1.95 0.25 8.90
N PRO A 137 -3.03 1.03 9.08
CA PRO A 137 -3.14 2.38 8.53
C PRO A 137 -2.36 3.42 9.34
N TRP A 138 -1.09 3.14 9.66
CA TRP A 138 -0.24 3.98 10.48
C TRP A 138 -0.02 5.34 9.85
N PHE A 139 0.17 5.42 8.53
CA PHE A 139 0.37 6.71 7.87
C PHE A 139 -0.93 7.51 7.77
N THR A 140 -2.07 6.84 7.61
CA THR A 140 -3.39 7.47 7.76
C THR A 140 -3.57 8.05 9.16
N PHE A 141 -3.19 7.31 10.22
CA PHE A 141 -3.26 7.81 11.59
C PHE A 141 -2.31 8.99 11.83
N ILE A 142 -1.07 8.93 11.34
CA ILE A 142 -0.12 10.05 11.42
C ILE A 142 -0.70 11.29 10.72
N ALA A 143 -1.22 11.13 9.49
CA ALA A 143 -1.82 12.23 8.75
C ALA A 143 -3.03 12.84 9.48
N LEU A 144 -3.87 11.99 10.10
CA LEU A 144 -4.99 12.43 10.92
C LEU A 144 -4.53 13.16 12.18
N THR A 145 -3.50 12.66 12.88
CA THR A 145 -2.91 13.34 14.04
C THR A 145 -2.32 14.70 13.65
N CYS A 146 -1.63 14.79 12.51
CA CYS A 146 -1.16 16.07 11.96
C CYS A 146 -2.34 17.03 11.72
N LEU A 147 -3.43 16.56 11.12
CA LEU A 147 -4.61 17.39 10.87
C LEU A 147 -5.24 17.90 12.18
N LEU A 148 -5.43 17.01 13.17
CA LEU A 148 -6.03 17.34 14.47
C LEU A 148 -5.13 18.24 15.32
N THR A 149 -3.81 18.05 15.29
CA THR A 149 -2.88 18.92 16.01
C THR A 149 -2.90 20.34 15.43
N CYS A 150 -3.04 20.48 14.11
CA CYS A 150 -3.11 21.80 13.49
C CYS A 150 -4.36 22.61 13.85
N THR A 151 -5.51 21.98 14.13
CA THR A 151 -6.71 22.72 14.51
C THR A 151 -6.63 23.29 15.94
N LEU A 152 -5.75 22.75 16.78
CA LEU A 152 -5.56 23.21 18.16
C LEU A 152 -4.61 24.41 18.25
N ILE A 153 -3.66 24.56 17.32
CA ILE A 153 -2.61 25.59 17.39
C ILE A 153 -3.18 27.03 17.31
N PRO A 154 -4.15 27.36 16.43
CA PRO A 154 -4.74 28.70 16.38
C PRO A 154 -5.41 29.13 17.71
N GLY A 155 -6.02 28.18 18.43
CA GLY A 155 -6.62 28.44 19.75
C GLY A 155 -5.56 28.75 20.81
N VAL A 156 -4.40 28.09 20.76
CA VAL A 156 -3.26 28.36 21.64
C VAL A 156 -2.63 29.71 21.32
N ILE A 157 -2.45 30.02 20.04
CA ILE A 157 -1.94 31.32 19.57
C ILE A 157 -2.81 32.48 20.07
N SER A 158 -4.13 32.34 19.97
CA SER A 158 -5.08 33.41 20.33
C SER A 158 -5.13 33.67 21.83
N THR A 159 -4.95 32.64 22.66
CA THR A 159 -4.96 32.77 24.14
C THR A 159 -3.62 33.15 24.72
N ALA A 160 -2.53 32.89 24.00
CA ALA A 160 -1.18 33.22 24.43
C ALA A 160 -0.83 34.71 24.29
N ALA A 161 -1.68 35.58 23.74
CA ALA A 161 -1.38 37.01 23.47
C ALA A 161 -1.10 37.90 24.71
N ALA A 162 -0.79 37.35 25.88
CA ALA A 162 -0.27 38.08 27.04
C ALA A 162 1.28 38.13 27.01
N PRO A 163 1.89 39.27 26.63
CA PRO A 163 3.34 39.41 26.42
C PRO A 163 4.19 39.38 27.71
N SER A 164 3.59 39.10 28.88
CA SER A 164 4.25 39.22 30.17
C SER A 164 5.03 37.97 30.63
N VAL A 165 5.02 36.87 29.87
CA VAL A 165 5.69 35.62 30.26
C VAL A 165 7.14 35.58 29.73
N PRO A 166 8.16 35.44 30.59
CA PRO A 166 9.54 35.22 30.14
C PRO A 166 9.65 33.99 29.24
N GLY A 167 10.36 34.08 28.11
CA GLY A 167 10.50 32.98 27.15
C GLY A 167 9.37 32.86 26.12
N PHE A 168 8.39 33.77 26.17
CA PHE A 168 7.26 33.81 25.25
C PHE A 168 7.64 33.79 23.76
N ALA A 169 8.65 34.58 23.37
CA ALA A 169 9.10 34.65 21.98
C ALA A 169 9.61 33.29 21.46
N ALA A 170 10.37 32.54 22.27
CA ALA A 170 10.88 31.23 21.89
C ALA A 170 9.75 30.19 21.75
N LEU A 171 8.78 30.22 22.68
CA LEU A 171 7.60 29.37 22.61
C LEU A 171 6.76 29.70 21.37
N TRP A 172 6.59 30.98 21.05
CA TRP A 172 5.88 31.43 19.86
C TRP A 172 6.51 30.97 18.55
N VAL A 173 7.83 31.16 18.41
CA VAL A 173 8.56 30.69 17.23
C VAL A 173 8.40 29.17 17.08
N SER A 174 8.47 28.43 18.19
CA SER A 174 8.28 26.98 18.19
C SER A 174 6.87 26.58 17.74
N LEU A 175 5.83 27.29 18.20
CA LEU A 175 4.45 27.04 17.77
C LEU A 175 4.23 27.33 16.29
N VAL A 176 4.81 28.41 15.77
CA VAL A 176 4.74 28.75 14.33
C VAL A 176 5.44 27.70 13.48
N ILE A 177 6.64 27.27 13.90
CA ILE A 177 7.37 26.19 13.21
C ILE A 177 6.53 24.90 13.21
N LEU A 178 5.94 24.54 14.36
CA LEU A 178 5.08 23.36 14.46
C LEU A 178 3.84 23.47 13.55
N ALA A 179 3.20 24.64 13.52
CA ALA A 179 2.03 24.91 12.69
C ALA A 179 2.31 24.78 11.18
N LEU A 180 3.53 25.12 10.75
CA LEU A 180 3.97 24.99 9.37
C LEU A 180 4.42 23.57 9.02
N LEU A 181 5.14 22.89 9.93
CA LEU A 181 5.68 21.56 9.69
C LEU A 181 4.62 20.45 9.79
N ALA A 182 3.66 20.57 10.71
CA ALA A 182 2.63 19.57 10.91
C ALA A 182 1.80 19.26 9.65
N PRO A 183 1.26 20.24 8.88
CA PRO A 183 0.52 19.93 7.67
C PRO A 183 1.41 19.32 6.58
N LEU A 184 2.67 19.75 6.46
CA LEU A 184 3.62 19.18 5.50
C LEU A 184 3.96 17.72 5.84
N ALA A 185 4.18 17.41 7.12
CA ALA A 185 4.38 16.04 7.59
C ALA A 185 3.13 15.19 7.34
N GLY A 186 1.94 15.74 7.56
CA GLY A 186 0.67 15.08 7.24
C GLY A 186 0.54 14.76 5.75
N LEU A 187 0.88 15.70 4.86
CA LEU A 187 0.85 15.49 3.41
C LEU A 187 1.86 14.42 2.96
N ALA A 188 3.06 14.43 3.54
CA ALA A 188 4.04 13.37 3.29
C ALA A 188 3.52 11.99 3.76
N ALA A 189 2.84 11.94 4.91
CA ALA A 189 2.20 10.73 5.40
C ALA A 189 1.06 10.27 4.46
N VAL A 190 0.21 11.17 3.96
CA VAL A 190 -0.81 10.84 2.93
C VAL A 190 -0.17 10.25 1.67
N TYR A 191 0.93 10.85 1.19
CA TYR A 191 1.64 10.35 0.02
C TYR A 191 2.17 8.92 0.23
N ILE A 192 2.78 8.66 1.39
CA ILE A 192 3.26 7.32 1.75
C ILE A 192 2.09 6.34 1.91
N ALA A 193 1.00 6.76 2.56
CA ALA A 193 -0.20 5.95 2.73
C ALA A 193 -0.82 5.54 1.39
N ARG A 194 -0.88 6.45 0.41
CA ARG A 194 -1.32 6.15 -0.96
C ARG A 194 -0.38 5.18 -1.67
N ARG A 195 0.94 5.37 -1.52
CA ARG A 195 1.95 4.48 -2.11
C ARG A 195 1.90 3.07 -1.53
N ARG A 196 1.57 2.96 -0.24
CA ARG A 196 1.35 1.69 0.49
C ARG A 196 -0.08 1.17 0.39
N THR A 197 -0.94 1.85 -0.38
CA THR A 197 -2.32 1.45 -0.63
C THR A 197 -3.09 1.12 0.66
N GLU A 198 -2.94 1.95 1.69
CA GLU A 198 -3.63 1.75 2.97
C GLU A 198 -5.17 1.73 2.79
N ARG A 199 -5.83 0.85 3.56
CA ARG A 199 -7.26 0.48 3.45
C ARG A 199 -8.24 1.67 3.48
N LEU A 200 -7.82 2.82 3.98
CA LEU A 200 -8.62 4.03 4.15
C LEU A 200 -8.39 5.07 3.03
N SER A 201 -8.11 4.63 1.80
CA SER A 201 -7.84 5.50 0.65
C SER A 201 -8.92 6.56 0.40
N GLY A 202 -10.20 6.22 0.64
CA GLY A 202 -11.30 7.20 0.59
C GLY A 202 -11.17 8.32 1.62
N PHE A 203 -10.72 8.02 2.83
CA PHE A 203 -10.48 9.02 3.87
C PHE A 203 -9.23 9.86 3.61
N LEU A 204 -8.22 9.30 2.93
CA LEU A 204 -6.99 10.03 2.61
C LEU A 204 -7.26 11.28 1.76
N MET A 205 -8.25 11.25 0.86
CA MET A 205 -8.63 12.44 0.09
C MET A 205 -9.17 13.55 0.99
N VAL A 206 -10.01 13.21 1.96
CA VAL A 206 -10.57 14.17 2.92
C VAL A 206 -9.47 14.75 3.82
N ILE A 207 -8.57 13.90 4.31
CA ILE A 207 -7.43 14.33 5.14
C ILE A 207 -6.50 15.25 4.35
N GLU A 208 -6.18 14.91 3.10
CA GLU A 208 -5.35 15.74 2.22
C GLU A 208 -5.94 17.14 2.02
N VAL A 209 -7.22 17.22 1.66
CA VAL A 209 -7.93 18.50 1.48
C VAL A 209 -7.92 19.30 2.79
N GLY A 210 -8.18 18.64 3.92
CA GLY A 210 -8.11 19.26 5.24
C GLY A 210 -6.73 19.84 5.57
N LEU A 211 -5.65 19.08 5.30
CA LEU A 211 -4.28 19.51 5.52
C LEU A 211 -3.90 20.70 4.63
N LEU A 212 -4.32 20.69 3.36
CA LEU A 212 -4.11 21.81 2.43
C LEU A 212 -4.82 23.08 2.89
N LEU A 213 -6.09 22.96 3.32
CA LEU A 213 -6.85 24.09 3.86
C LEU A 213 -6.18 24.67 5.10
N VAL A 214 -5.77 23.80 6.04
CA VAL A 214 -5.02 24.20 7.24
C VAL A 214 -3.73 24.91 6.87
N LEU A 215 -2.95 24.38 5.93
CA LEU A 215 -1.69 25.01 5.50
C LEU A 215 -1.94 26.42 4.96
N VAL A 216 -2.96 26.60 4.12
CA VAL A 216 -3.34 27.93 3.61
C VAL A 216 -3.72 28.87 4.76
N LEU A 217 -4.52 28.41 5.72
CA LEU A 217 -4.92 29.22 6.88
C LEU A 217 -3.72 29.62 7.74
N VAL A 218 -2.80 28.70 8.02
CA VAL A 218 -1.56 28.99 8.76
C VAL A 218 -0.72 30.02 8.02
N LEU A 219 -0.55 29.88 6.71
CA LEU A 219 0.20 30.85 5.89
C LEU A 219 -0.44 32.25 5.92
N LEU A 220 -1.77 32.35 5.84
CA LEU A 220 -2.49 33.61 5.96
C LEU A 220 -2.31 34.25 7.35
N GLN A 221 -2.39 33.46 8.42
CA GLN A 221 -2.19 33.93 9.79
C GLN A 221 -0.76 34.43 10.02
N VAL A 222 0.24 33.65 9.60
CA VAL A 222 1.65 34.05 9.70
C VAL A 222 1.92 35.32 8.88
N GLY A 223 1.39 35.41 7.66
CA GLY A 223 1.50 36.61 6.82
C GLY A 223 0.89 37.85 7.47
N SER A 224 -0.30 37.72 8.06
CA SER A 224 -0.97 38.81 8.78
C SER A 224 -0.16 39.28 10.00
N LEU A 225 0.43 38.35 10.76
CA LEU A 225 1.27 38.68 11.92
C LEU A 225 2.55 39.40 11.50
N VAL A 226 3.21 38.91 10.45
CA VAL A 226 4.40 39.55 9.88
C VAL A 226 4.07 40.97 9.44
N PHE A 227 2.96 41.17 8.72
CA PHE A 227 2.51 42.50 8.30
C PHE A 227 2.31 43.46 9.48
N GLN A 228 1.64 43.00 10.55
CA GLN A 228 1.43 43.78 11.78
C GLN A 228 2.72 44.12 12.55
N MET A 229 3.79 43.34 12.40
CA MET A 229 5.08 43.64 13.05
C MET A 229 5.87 44.73 12.33
N PHE A 230 5.63 44.94 11.03
CA PHE A 230 6.38 45.88 10.20
C PHE A 230 5.66 47.20 9.92
N HIS A 231 4.41 47.37 10.38
CA HIS A 231 3.59 48.56 10.18
C HIS A 231 3.03 49.04 11.52
#